data_AF-A0A2A2J2W9-F1
#
_entry.id   AF-A0A2A2J2W9-F1
#
_cell.length_a   1.000
_cell.length_b   1.000
_cell.length_c   1.000
_cell.angle_alpha   90.00
_cell.angle_beta   90.00
_cell.angle_gamma   90.00
#
_symmetry.space_group_name_H-M   'P 1'
#
loop_
_entity.id
_entity.type
_entity.pdbx_description
1 polymer ?
#
loop_
_entity_poly.entity_id
_entity_poly.type
_entity_poly.pdbx_seq_one_letter_code
_entity_poly.pdbx_strand_id
1 'polypeptide(L)'
;MLANLPVEIILLICKYPESKDLGQLAWTNKRMMQIIKRHLPTVLERKALFYCPDPPEWRKYASFAYFKDKLYHLGGEIPDGVDALKSCLCFDPSAPVGSRISRIADMDYERQEHSLIVANGKLYAIGG
;
A
#
# COMPACT_ATOMS: atom_id res chain seq x y z
N MET A 1 4.67 12.09 6.21
CA MET A 1 3.76 10.94 6.05
C MET A 1 4.48 9.60 5.86
N LEU A 2 5.63 9.51 5.17
CA LEU A 2 6.35 8.23 4.99
C LEU A 2 7.01 7.66 6.26
N ALA A 3 7.45 8.51 7.20
CA ALA A 3 8.26 8.09 8.35
C ALA A 3 7.55 7.13 9.34
N ASN A 4 6.22 7.08 9.30
CA ASN A 4 5.40 6.20 10.15
C ASN A 4 4.96 4.91 9.44
N LEU A 5 5.25 4.77 8.15
CA LEU A 5 4.96 3.54 7.43
C LEU A 5 5.98 2.45 7.80
N PRO A 6 5.59 1.17 7.74
CA PRO A 6 6.50 0.04 7.79
C PRO A 6 7.54 0.16 6.70
N VAL A 7 8.74 -0.35 6.99
CA VAL A 7 9.86 -0.36 6.04
C VAL A 7 9.46 -1.04 4.73
N GLU A 8 8.67 -2.10 4.83
CA GLU A 8 8.16 -2.91 3.73
C GLU A 8 7.34 -2.05 2.76
N ILE A 9 6.47 -1.19 3.28
CA ILE A 9 5.61 -0.31 2.48
C ILE A 9 6.44 0.81 1.83
N ILE A 10 7.39 1.39 2.57
CA ILE A 10 8.28 2.43 2.02
C ILE A 10 9.09 1.87 0.85
N LEU A 11 9.66 0.68 1.00
CA LEU A 11 10.45 0.03 -0.04
C LEU A 11 9.58 -0.40 -1.24
N LEU A 12 8.33 -0.82 -1.01
CA LEU A 12 7.36 -1.16 -2.07
C LEU A 12 6.97 0.08 -2.89
N ILE A 13 6.67 1.21 -2.24
CA ILE A 13 6.30 2.48 -2.90
C ILE A 13 7.46 2.98 -3.78
N CYS A 14 8.70 2.87 -3.30
CA CYS A 14 9.84 3.43 -4.02
C CYS A 14 10.24 2.64 -5.28
N LYS A 15 9.58 1.52 -5.63
CA LYS A 15 9.79 0.75 -6.89
C LYS A 15 11.26 0.67 -7.34
N TYR A 16 12.15 0.24 -6.44
CA TYR A 16 13.61 0.30 -6.63
C TYR A 16 14.10 1.72 -6.91
N PRO A 17 14.20 2.55 -5.86
CA PRO A 17 14.75 3.90 -6.00
C PRO A 17 16.20 3.81 -6.52
N GLU A 18 16.59 4.72 -7.41
CA GLU A 18 17.97 4.80 -7.87
C GLU A 18 18.91 5.02 -6.67
N SER A 19 20.20 4.67 -6.80
CA SER A 19 21.17 4.80 -5.70
C SER A 19 21.22 6.21 -5.10
N LYS A 20 20.95 7.23 -5.93
CA LYS A 20 20.86 8.64 -5.53
C LYS A 20 19.65 8.93 -4.63
N ASP A 21 18.49 8.36 -4.96
CA ASP A 21 17.25 8.54 -4.20
C ASP A 21 17.29 7.76 -2.88
N LEU A 22 17.92 6.57 -2.88
CA LEU A 22 18.23 5.84 -1.65
C LEU A 22 19.13 6.63 -0.72
N GLY A 23 20.13 7.33 -1.28
CA GLY A 23 20.98 8.24 -0.52
C GLY A 23 20.14 9.31 0.17
N GLN A 24 19.35 10.06 -0.60
CA GLN A 24 18.48 11.11 -0.05
C GLN A 24 17.50 10.58 1.01
N LEU A 25 16.88 9.42 0.76
CA LEU A 25 15.94 8.80 1.70
C LEU A 25 16.64 8.35 3.00
N ALA A 26 17.88 7.83 2.91
CA ALA A 26 18.67 7.44 4.07
C ALA A 26 19.03 8.62 4.97
N TRP A 27 19.21 9.80 4.40
CA TRP A 27 19.52 11.02 5.16
C TRP A 27 18.29 11.67 5.82
N THR A 28 17.07 11.23 5.51
CA THR A 28 15.85 11.84 6.09
C THR A 28 15.71 11.63 7.59
N ASN A 29 16.00 10.42 8.09
CA ASN A 29 16.04 10.14 9.53
C ASN A 29 16.82 8.84 9.83
N LYS A 30 17.22 8.66 11.10
CA LYS A 30 18.00 7.50 11.58
C LYS A 30 17.31 6.15 11.32
N ARG A 31 15.99 6.07 11.44
CA ARG A 31 15.21 4.86 11.15
C ARG A 31 15.29 4.50 9.67
N MET A 32 15.14 5.48 8.77
CA MET A 32 15.29 5.27 7.32
C MET A 32 16.70 4.89 6.93
N MET A 33 17.71 5.51 7.53
CA MET A 33 19.11 5.12 7.32
C MET A 33 19.33 3.64 7.68
N GLN A 34 18.84 3.20 8.85
CA GLN A 34 18.97 1.81 9.30
C GLN A 34 18.21 0.84 8.39
N ILE A 35 17.01 1.21 7.99
CA ILE A 35 16.17 0.47 7.04
C ILE A 35 16.91 0.27 5.72
N ILE A 36 17.43 1.34 5.13
CA ILE A 36 18.11 1.32 3.85
C ILE A 36 19.39 0.52 3.99
N LYS A 37 20.21 0.75 5.01
CA LYS A 37 21.45 -0.01 5.24
C LYS A 37 21.21 -1.52 5.37
N ARG A 38 20.11 -1.93 6.02
CA ARG A 38 19.74 -3.34 6.19
C ARG A 38 19.30 -4.01 4.89
N HIS A 39 18.60 -3.29 4.02
CA HIS A 39 17.99 -3.85 2.80
C HIS A 39 18.76 -3.48 1.52
N LEU A 40 19.77 -2.60 1.60
CA LEU A 40 20.59 -2.11 0.48
C LEU A 40 21.13 -3.24 -0.41
N PRO A 41 21.68 -4.35 0.14
CA PRO A 41 22.21 -5.42 -0.69
C PRO A 41 21.12 -6.05 -1.56
N THR A 42 19.93 -6.26 -1.00
CA THR A 42 18.80 -6.88 -1.70
C THR A 42 18.12 -5.93 -2.67
N VAL A 43 18.07 -4.62 -2.36
CA VAL A 43 17.59 -3.56 -3.28
C VAL A 43 18.52 -3.42 -4.48
N LEU A 44 19.84 -3.43 -4.27
CA LEU A 44 20.86 -3.34 -5.33
C LEU A 44 20.87 -4.57 -6.25
N GLU A 45 20.60 -5.76 -5.71
CA GLU A 45 20.44 -7.00 -6.49
C GLU A 45 19.14 -7.04 -7.32
N ARG A 46 18.29 -6.01 -7.26
CA ARG A 46 16.95 -5.97 -7.88
C ARG A 46 16.09 -7.19 -7.55
N LYS A 47 16.37 -7.85 -6.42
CA LYS A 47 15.50 -8.92 -5.91
C LYS A 47 14.29 -8.26 -5.29
N ALA A 48 13.10 -8.70 -5.71
CA ALA A 48 11.85 -8.27 -5.13
C ALA A 48 11.84 -8.64 -3.65
N LEU A 49 12.16 -7.65 -2.80
CA LEU A 49 12.15 -7.81 -1.35
C LEU A 49 10.76 -8.21 -0.85
N PHE A 50 9.73 -7.74 -1.55
CA PHE A 50 8.34 -7.99 -1.23
C PHE A 50 7.56 -8.11 -2.54
N TYR A 51 7.15 -9.35 -2.88
CA TYR A 51 6.12 -9.57 -3.87
C TYR A 51 4.77 -9.20 -3.22
N CYS A 52 4.13 -8.16 -3.73
CA CYS A 52 2.69 -8.00 -3.56
C CYS A 52 2.05 -8.92 -4.60
N PRO A 53 1.29 -9.95 -4.18
CA PRO A 53 0.53 -10.72 -5.16
C PRO A 53 -0.40 -9.80 -5.93
N ASP A 54 -0.69 -10.18 -7.17
CA ASP A 54 -1.71 -9.47 -7.94
C ASP A 54 -3.02 -9.51 -7.15
N PRO A 55 -3.70 -8.36 -7.00
CA PRO A 55 -5.00 -8.35 -6.35
C PRO A 55 -5.96 -9.25 -7.15
N PRO A 56 -6.98 -9.82 -6.50
CA PRO A 56 -7.99 -10.63 -7.20
C PRO A 56 -8.61 -9.88 -8.39
N GLU A 57 -8.75 -8.56 -8.25
CA GLU A 57 -9.27 -7.65 -9.25
C GLU A 57 -8.39 -6.40 -9.28
N TRP A 58 -7.87 -6.05 -10.46
CA TRP A 58 -7.27 -4.74 -10.69
C TRP A 58 -8.33 -3.66 -10.62
N ARG A 59 -7.97 -2.46 -10.14
CA ARG A 59 -8.93 -1.37 -9.89
C ARG A 59 -8.37 -0.02 -10.32
N LYS A 60 -9.20 0.78 -11.00
CA LYS A 60 -8.96 2.21 -11.25
C LYS A 60 -9.74 3.04 -10.21
N TYR A 61 -9.28 4.26 -9.94
CA TYR A 61 -9.96 5.23 -9.06
C TYR A 61 -10.30 4.75 -7.64
N ALA A 62 -9.67 3.66 -7.19
CA ALA A 62 -9.77 3.16 -5.83
C ALA A 62 -8.88 3.96 -4.89
N SER A 63 -9.24 3.98 -3.61
CA SER A 63 -8.50 4.71 -2.60
C SER A 63 -7.85 3.80 -1.57
N PHE A 64 -6.74 4.31 -1.03
CA PHE A 64 -5.86 3.57 -0.13
C PHE A 64 -5.64 4.31 1.18
N ALA A 65 -5.59 3.56 2.27
CA ALA A 65 -5.14 4.08 3.56
C ALA A 65 -4.38 3.02 4.34
N TYR A 66 -3.36 3.45 5.06
CA TYR A 66 -2.61 2.59 5.95
C TYR A 66 -3.14 2.73 7.38
N PHE A 67 -3.56 1.62 7.96
CA PHE A 67 -4.16 1.58 9.30
C PHE A 67 -3.84 0.25 9.99
N LYS A 68 -3.52 0.29 11.30
CA LYS A 68 -3.25 -0.92 12.11
C LYS A 68 -2.34 -1.94 11.41
N ASP A 69 -1.21 -1.47 10.90
CA ASP A 69 -0.21 -2.31 10.22
C ASP A 69 -0.62 -2.94 8.88
N LYS A 70 -1.74 -2.50 8.31
CA LYS A 70 -2.25 -3.02 7.04
C LYS A 70 -2.60 -1.89 6.08
N LEU A 71 -2.55 -2.20 4.79
CA LEU A 71 -3.03 -1.32 3.72
C LEU A 71 -4.46 -1.71 3.38
N TYR A 72 -5.36 -0.74 3.44
CA TYR A 72 -6.75 -0.87 3.04
C TYR A 72 -6.92 -0.27 1.66
N HIS A 73 -7.58 -0.99 0.77
CA HIS A 73 -7.83 -0.64 -0.61
C HIS A 73 -9.33 -0.80 -0.86
N LEU A 74 -10.05 0.31 -1.02
CA LEU A 74 -11.52 0.31 -1.05
C LEU A 74 -12.03 0.86 -2.38
N GLY A 75 -13.14 0.28 -2.83
CA GLY A 75 -13.90 0.74 -3.99
C GLY A 75 -13.12 0.77 -5.29
N GLY A 76 -13.33 1.82 -6.08
CA GLY A 76 -12.82 2.00 -7.43
C GLY A 76 -13.73 1.38 -8.49
N GLU A 77 -13.19 1.13 -9.67
CA GLU A 77 -13.87 0.45 -10.78
C GLU A 77 -12.96 -0.62 -11.38
N ILE A 78 -13.54 -1.64 -12.00
CA ILE A 78 -12.78 -2.62 -12.76
C ILE A 78 -12.25 -1.94 -14.04
N PRO A 79 -10.97 -2.11 -14.42
CA PRO A 79 -10.47 -1.68 -15.71
C PRO A 79 -11.38 -2.19 -16.83
N ASP A 80 -11.97 -1.26 -17.58
CA ASP A 80 -12.84 -1.52 -18.73
C ASP A 80 -14.24 -2.04 -18.34
N GLY A 81 -14.55 -2.06 -17.04
CA GLY A 81 -15.91 -2.19 -16.51
C GLY A 81 -16.63 -0.83 -16.47
N VAL A 82 -17.95 -0.89 -16.32
CA VAL A 82 -18.80 0.31 -16.21
C VAL A 82 -19.20 0.58 -14.75
N ASP A 83 -19.04 -0.42 -13.87
CA ASP A 83 -19.59 -0.39 -12.53
C ASP A 83 -18.53 -0.06 -11.47
N ALA A 84 -18.90 0.85 -10.59
CA ALA A 84 -18.12 1.14 -9.39
C ALA A 84 -18.23 -0.02 -8.41
N LEU A 85 -17.19 -0.20 -7.60
CA LEU A 85 -17.08 -1.27 -6.64
C LEU A 85 -17.40 -0.74 -5.24
N LYS A 86 -18.16 -1.53 -4.48
CA LYS A 86 -18.25 -1.40 -3.02
C LYS A 86 -17.25 -2.29 -2.29
N SER A 87 -16.60 -3.19 -3.03
CA SER A 87 -15.75 -4.22 -2.45
C SER A 87 -14.45 -3.65 -1.89
N CYS A 88 -13.97 -4.30 -0.84
CA CYS A 88 -12.88 -3.80 -0.02
C CYS A 88 -11.81 -4.88 0.17
N LEU A 89 -10.55 -4.48 0.03
CA LEU A 89 -9.39 -5.34 0.17
C LEU A 89 -8.47 -4.84 1.29
N CYS A 90 -7.87 -5.79 1.99
CA CYS A 90 -6.86 -5.54 3.00
C CYS A 90 -5.58 -6.28 2.62
N PHE A 91 -4.47 -5.54 2.56
CA PHE A 91 -3.13 -6.07 2.37
C PHE A 91 -2.37 -6.06 3.70
N ASP A 92 -1.99 -7.26 4.15
CA ASP A 92 -1.17 -7.49 5.34
C ASP A 92 0.28 -7.81 4.90
N PRO A 93 1.23 -6.86 5.04
CA PRO A 93 2.63 -7.08 4.63
C PRO A 93 3.33 -8.18 5.45
N SER A 94 2.84 -8.47 6.66
CA SER A 94 3.43 -9.47 7.55
C SER A 94 2.95 -10.89 7.27
N ALA A 95 1.87 -11.05 6.50
CA ALA A 95 1.37 -12.37 6.12
C ALA A 95 2.29 -13.08 5.09
N PRO A 96 2.24 -14.43 5.00
CA PRO A 96 2.89 -15.18 3.94
C PRO A 96 2.45 -14.71 2.56
N VAL A 97 3.36 -14.72 1.58
CA VAL A 97 3.19 -14.10 0.25
C VAL A 97 1.85 -14.41 -0.42
N GLY A 98 1.39 -15.67 -0.36
CA GLY A 98 0.12 -16.10 -0.98
C GLY A 98 -1.16 -15.73 -0.23
N SER A 99 -1.06 -15.17 0.98
CA SER A 99 -2.20 -14.82 1.84
C SER A 99 -2.17 -13.37 2.32
N ARG A 100 -1.34 -12.53 1.68
CA ARG A 100 -1.23 -11.10 2.03
C ARG A 100 -2.47 -10.29 1.69
N ILE A 101 -3.23 -10.68 0.68
CA ILE A 101 -4.44 -9.97 0.27
C ILE A 101 -5.65 -10.75 0.75
N SER A 102 -6.57 -10.04 1.40
CA SER A 102 -7.84 -10.59 1.88
C SER A 102 -8.99 -9.64 1.56
N ARG A 103 -10.17 -10.19 1.24
CA ARG A 103 -11.39 -9.40 1.12
C ARG A 103 -11.94 -9.11 2.53
N ILE A 104 -12.37 -7.88 2.74
CA ILE A 104 -13.02 -7.45 3.98
C ILE A 104 -14.48 -7.07 3.69
N ALA A 105 -15.21 -6.65 4.72
CA ALA A 105 -16.59 -6.18 4.56
C ALA A 105 -16.69 -5.10 3.47
N ASP A 106 -17.66 -5.27 2.59
CA ASP A 106 -17.98 -4.30 1.53
C ASP A 106 -18.49 -2.99 2.16
N MET A 107 -18.31 -1.87 1.45
CA MET A 107 -18.98 -0.60 1.77
C MET A 107 -20.49 -0.71 1.54
N ASP A 108 -21.25 0.18 2.18
CA ASP A 108 -22.71 0.29 1.97
C ASP A 108 -23.05 0.72 0.54
N TYR A 109 -22.18 1.54 -0.06
CA TYR A 109 -22.34 2.10 -1.41
C TYR A 109 -21.08 1.85 -2.24
N GLU A 110 -21.28 1.73 -3.55
CA GLU A 110 -20.20 1.77 -4.52
C GLU A 110 -19.58 3.16 -4.53
N ARG A 111 -18.24 3.23 -4.60
CA ARG A 111 -17.52 4.51 -4.59
C ARG A 111 -16.30 4.47 -5.49
N GLN A 112 -16.12 5.50 -6.29
CA GLN A 112 -14.91 5.74 -7.08
C GLN A 112 -14.45 7.19 -6.91
N GLU A 113 -13.15 7.46 -7.09
CA GLU A 113 -12.56 8.80 -6.89
C GLU A 113 -12.80 9.38 -5.47
N HIS A 114 -13.17 8.53 -4.51
CA HIS A 114 -13.42 8.92 -3.12
C HIS A 114 -12.11 9.12 -2.36
N SER A 115 -12.12 9.85 -1.25
CA SER A 115 -10.98 9.92 -0.33
C SER A 115 -11.10 8.87 0.77
N LEU A 116 -10.00 8.22 1.11
CA LEU A 116 -9.94 7.29 2.25
C LEU A 116 -9.01 7.85 3.33
N ILE A 117 -9.57 8.13 4.52
CA ILE A 117 -8.83 8.71 5.63
C ILE A 117 -8.92 7.85 6.89
N VAL A 118 -7.87 7.90 7.71
CA VAL A 118 -7.86 7.32 9.05
C VAL A 118 -8.02 8.44 10.06
N ALA A 119 -9.07 8.36 10.88
CA ALA A 119 -9.30 9.29 11.98
C ALA A 119 -9.90 8.54 13.17
N ASN A 120 -9.58 8.94 14.41
CA ASN A 120 -10.18 8.39 15.63
C ASN A 120 -10.24 6.84 15.69
N GLY A 121 -9.21 6.17 15.17
CA GLY A 121 -9.14 4.71 15.14
C GLY A 121 -10.14 4.03 14.19
N LYS A 122 -10.63 4.76 13.18
CA LYS A 122 -11.55 4.26 12.15
C LYS A 122 -11.11 4.71 10.75
N LEU A 123 -11.58 3.98 9.74
CA LEU A 123 -11.44 4.33 8.33
C LEU A 123 -12.72 5.04 7.86
N TYR A 124 -12.56 6.13 7.12
CA TYR A 124 -13.66 6.90 6.55
C TYR A 124 -13.45 7.04 5.03
N ALA A 125 -14.38 6.48 4.25
CA ALA A 125 -14.49 6.75 2.82
C ALA A 125 -15.42 7.96 2.62
N ILE A 126 -14.91 9.03 1.99
CA ILE A 126 -15.57 10.33 1.88
C ILE A 126 -15.71 10.73 0.41
N GLY A 127 -16.94 11.09 0.01
CA GLY A 127 -17.27 11.41 -1.37
C GLY A 127 -17.26 10.16 -2.27
N GLY A 128 -17.37 10.41 -3.57
CA GLY A 128 -17.33 9.37 -4.61
C GLY A 128 -18.46 8.36 -4.57
#